data_AF-A0A2E8DMV2-F1
#
_entry.id   AF-A0A2E8DMV2-F1
#
_cell.length_a   1.000
_cell.length_b   1.000
_cell.length_c   1.000
_cell.angle_alpha   90.00
_cell.angle_beta   90.00
_cell.angle_gamma   90.00
#
_symmetry.space_group_name_H-M   'P 1'
#
loop_
_entity.id
_entity.type
_entity.pdbx_description
1 polymer ?
#
loop_
_entity_poly.entity_id
_entity_poly.type
_entity_poly.pdbx_seq_one_letter_code
_entity_poly.pdbx_strand_id
1 'polypeptide(L)'
;MFIPSVVKPWLVESESQNCQAILDSVYRFNQQVDYLDSLSFIQDSQLAELQYFHNQLIQQASQHLLDDEKLELDDEELDSIFVEALLLLPHYNQMVNYPGINYLDTVGSKSFLCFEPDPIDYSMQKIQRVFGLSSTEIEQKQDEILDQTQPLRDRHKIMKVLEKLFDLTPSHPDLQKNIHQLFVSFYPDTPFSVEQVKLIKTASALFFCLPFEIDKIPNWTQIKPHDQQQYLRFLRKIKSGEPFAHFPAFGPFKGEQTQTDLQKLIVEKSGLSSDTVDLTLTRMVNTLPIDDVDKFLIHDVWGHQWQECLLDFENNYVALASFSQPFSLQEKAEVFGEQVSFLSAFRLEAKGQIHFDESAFINFIDYEIYERSVVALTPVLAEILGDLVEYKFVLDHSDHNHLLPSSSHIKDSPGKLDLTLKDIHRCFNQATAIFDNWIRNGSVRMTTELKKHFPQVQDNNIEHLAQITTKICQNRLEKFYQADWNPRSLFGKAILNFLAIHASTHKIFNQLADRDFRDLLVLVMGVFFDRNPQKHLWLMDNFINQAFLTRWARWKE
;
A
#
# COMPACT_ATOMS: atom_id res chain seq x y z
N MET A 1 33.09 -13.63 -7.74
CA MET A 1 31.87 -13.19 -7.02
C MET A 1 30.73 -13.26 -8.02
N PHE A 2 29.94 -14.34 -7.97
CA PHE A 2 28.79 -14.54 -8.87
C PHE A 2 27.56 -13.96 -8.16
N ILE A 3 27.35 -12.66 -8.32
CA ILE A 3 26.01 -12.09 -8.16
C ILE A 3 25.21 -12.63 -9.34
N PRO A 4 24.02 -13.23 -9.14
CA PRO A 4 23.18 -13.66 -10.24
C PRO A 4 23.03 -12.50 -11.24
N SER A 5 23.09 -12.81 -12.53
CA SER A 5 23.00 -11.81 -13.61
C SER A 5 21.73 -10.95 -13.51
N VAL A 6 20.74 -11.39 -12.74
CA VAL A 6 19.44 -10.75 -12.57
C VAL A 6 19.44 -9.64 -11.52
N VAL A 7 20.35 -9.67 -10.52
CA VAL A 7 20.57 -8.56 -9.57
C VAL A 7 21.74 -7.66 -10.02
N LYS A 8 22.50 -8.05 -11.04
CA LYS A 8 23.62 -7.23 -11.55
C LYS A 8 23.20 -5.83 -12.03
N PRO A 9 22.07 -5.61 -12.74
CA PRO A 9 21.60 -4.27 -13.10
C PRO A 9 21.38 -3.37 -11.87
N TRP A 10 20.95 -3.96 -10.75
CA TRP A 10 20.79 -3.31 -9.45
C TRP A 10 22.12 -2.95 -8.78
N LEU A 11 23.23 -3.55 -9.18
CA LEU A 11 24.56 -3.33 -8.64
C LEU A 11 25.52 -2.70 -9.67
N VAL A 12 25.02 -2.35 -10.86
CA VAL A 12 25.80 -1.56 -11.81
C VAL A 12 26.04 -0.20 -11.17
N GLU A 13 27.32 0.14 -11.14
CA GLU A 13 27.89 1.44 -10.79
C GLU A 13 27.27 2.53 -11.68
N SER A 14 26.04 2.97 -11.41
CA SER A 14 25.65 4.33 -11.78
C SER A 14 26.37 5.29 -10.84
N GLU A 15 27.71 5.31 -10.95
CA GLU A 15 28.64 6.30 -10.41
C GLU A 15 28.42 7.67 -11.06
N SER A 16 27.22 7.97 -11.53
CA SER A 16 26.95 9.30 -12.04
C SER A 16 26.96 10.24 -10.84
N GLN A 17 27.87 11.21 -10.88
CA GLN A 17 27.91 12.32 -9.93
C GLN A 17 26.53 13.00 -9.79
N ASN A 18 25.69 12.87 -10.83
CA ASN A 18 24.30 13.32 -10.85
C ASN A 18 23.43 12.61 -9.81
N CYS A 19 23.50 11.28 -9.67
CA CYS A 19 22.67 10.55 -8.69
C CYS A 19 22.97 10.98 -7.24
N GLN A 20 24.26 11.15 -6.91
CA GLN A 20 24.64 11.67 -5.60
C GLN A 20 24.15 13.11 -5.40
N ALA A 21 24.32 13.98 -6.40
CA ALA A 21 23.85 15.37 -6.31
C ALA A 21 22.33 15.48 -6.14
N ILE A 22 21.56 14.56 -6.74
CA ILE A 22 20.12 14.46 -6.56
C ILE A 22 19.80 14.03 -5.13
N LEU A 23 20.44 12.97 -4.61
CA LEU A 23 20.24 12.52 -3.24
C LEU A 23 20.60 13.58 -2.20
N ASP A 24 21.65 14.36 -2.43
CA ASP A 24 22.00 15.51 -1.58
C ASP A 24 20.90 16.59 -1.61
N SER A 25 20.24 16.78 -2.75
CA SER A 25 19.08 17.67 -2.86
C SER A 25 17.84 17.10 -2.18
N VAL A 26 17.59 15.79 -2.28
CA VAL A 26 16.48 15.11 -1.59
C VAL A 26 16.68 15.21 -0.09
N TYR A 27 17.89 14.99 0.40
CA TYR A 27 18.22 15.15 1.81
C TYR A 27 17.89 16.55 2.33
N ARG A 28 18.28 17.61 1.59
CA ARG A 28 17.95 19.00 1.95
C ARG A 28 16.45 19.27 1.94
N PHE A 29 15.72 18.74 0.96
CA PHE A 29 14.27 18.81 0.92
C PHE A 29 13.65 18.13 2.16
N ASN A 30 14.12 16.93 2.52
CA ASN A 30 13.64 16.23 3.71
C ASN A 30 13.94 17.00 5.00
N GLN A 31 15.12 17.61 5.12
CA GLN A 31 15.44 18.48 6.26
C GLN A 31 14.49 19.67 6.38
N GLN A 32 14.06 20.25 5.25
CA GLN A 32 13.07 21.32 5.26
C GLN A 32 11.70 20.80 5.71
N VAL A 33 11.28 19.62 5.25
CA VAL A 33 10.04 18.97 5.69
C VAL A 33 10.07 18.74 7.21
N ASP A 34 11.16 18.14 7.73
CA ASP A 34 11.32 17.89 9.17
C ASP A 34 11.31 19.19 9.98
N TYR A 35 11.91 20.26 9.44
CA TYR A 35 11.85 21.58 10.05
C TYR A 35 10.41 22.09 10.13
N LEU A 36 9.64 22.02 9.04
CA LEU A 36 8.24 22.45 9.01
C LEU A 36 7.36 21.65 9.98
N ASP A 37 7.54 20.33 10.05
CA ASP A 37 6.83 19.47 10.99
C ASP A 37 7.07 19.84 12.46
N SER A 38 8.24 20.44 12.75
CA SER A 38 8.59 20.86 14.11
C SER A 38 7.94 22.20 14.53
N LEU A 39 7.34 22.93 13.58
CA LEU A 39 6.76 24.24 13.83
C LEU A 39 5.31 24.13 14.30
N SER A 40 4.94 24.95 15.28
CA SER A 40 3.53 25.12 15.68
C SER A 40 2.73 25.98 14.70
N PHE A 41 3.43 26.80 13.90
CA PHE A 41 2.85 27.67 12.89
C PHE A 41 3.84 27.81 11.73
N ILE A 42 3.36 27.57 10.51
CA ILE A 42 4.15 27.63 9.28
C ILE A 42 3.82 28.95 8.56
N GLN A 43 4.86 29.69 8.17
CA GLN A 43 4.75 30.91 7.38
C GLN A 43 4.75 30.61 5.87
N ASP A 44 4.05 31.43 5.08
CA ASP A 44 3.99 31.31 3.62
C ASP A 44 5.38 31.29 2.96
N SER A 45 6.35 32.03 3.52
CA SER A 45 7.74 32.05 3.02
C SER A 45 8.44 30.69 3.16
N GLN A 46 8.11 29.93 4.20
CA GLN A 46 8.71 28.61 4.45
C GLN A 46 8.09 27.54 3.53
N LEU A 47 6.79 27.65 3.24
CA LEU A 47 6.12 26.83 2.22
C LEU A 47 6.64 27.15 0.82
N ALA A 48 6.86 28.43 0.50
CA ALA A 48 7.44 28.83 -0.78
C ALA A 48 8.87 28.30 -0.96
N GLU A 49 9.66 28.25 0.11
CA GLU A 49 11.00 27.64 0.11
C GLU A 49 10.94 26.12 -0.12
N LEU A 50 10.01 25.42 0.54
CA LEU A 50 9.79 23.99 0.29
C LEU A 50 9.38 23.73 -1.17
N GLN A 51 8.46 24.51 -1.71
CA GLN A 51 8.03 24.41 -3.11
C GLN A 51 9.19 24.68 -4.08
N TYR A 52 10.09 25.61 -3.74
CA TYR A 52 11.29 25.85 -4.52
C TYR A 52 12.21 24.63 -4.55
N PHE A 53 12.46 23.99 -3.41
CA PHE A 53 13.25 22.74 -3.36
C PHE A 53 12.57 21.59 -4.11
N HIS A 54 11.25 21.45 -3.96
CA HIS A 54 10.46 20.47 -4.69
C HIS A 54 10.61 20.64 -6.22
N ASN A 55 10.38 21.85 -6.73
CA ASN A 55 10.50 22.13 -8.16
C ASN A 55 11.91 21.87 -8.71
N GLN A 56 12.95 22.20 -7.94
CA GLN A 56 14.35 21.89 -8.29
C GLN A 56 14.58 20.37 -8.40
N LEU A 57 14.02 19.58 -7.45
CA LEU A 57 14.11 18.13 -7.49
C LEU A 57 13.41 17.54 -8.71
N ILE A 58 12.20 18.01 -9.03
CA ILE A 58 11.48 17.54 -10.22
C ILE A 58 12.28 17.85 -11.48
N GLN A 59 12.86 19.04 -11.58
CA GLN A 59 13.70 19.41 -12.72
C GLN A 59 14.92 18.48 -12.84
N GLN A 60 15.65 18.25 -11.75
CA GLN A 60 16.83 17.38 -11.76
C GLN A 60 16.46 15.93 -12.09
N ALA A 61 15.41 15.39 -11.47
CA ALA A 61 14.91 14.05 -11.74
C ALA A 61 14.48 13.88 -13.21
N SER A 62 13.74 14.86 -13.74
CA SER A 62 13.32 14.86 -15.15
C SER A 62 14.48 14.88 -16.14
N GLN A 63 15.62 15.47 -15.76
CA GLN A 63 16.80 15.58 -16.61
C GLN A 63 17.75 14.39 -16.53
N HIS A 64 17.74 13.66 -15.41
CA HIS A 64 18.82 12.72 -15.08
C HIS A 64 18.36 11.33 -14.67
N LEU A 65 17.10 11.17 -14.26
CA LEU A 65 16.55 9.88 -13.83
C LEU A 65 15.57 9.31 -14.84
N LEU A 66 14.83 10.16 -15.55
CA LEU A 66 13.92 9.70 -16.58
C LEU A 66 14.74 9.24 -17.78
N ASP A 67 14.73 7.93 -18.02
CA ASP A 67 15.41 7.33 -19.13
C ASP A 67 14.54 7.35 -20.39
N ASP A 68 15.15 7.65 -21.52
CA ASP A 68 14.53 7.47 -22.83
C ASP A 68 14.79 6.04 -23.37
N GLU A 69 15.52 5.19 -22.64
CA GLU A 69 15.73 3.79 -22.98
C GLU A 69 14.42 3.04 -23.07
N LYS A 70 14.22 2.35 -24.21
CA LYS A 70 13.00 1.60 -24.50
C LYS A 70 12.77 0.55 -23.40
N LEU A 71 11.59 0.60 -22.79
CA LEU A 71 11.11 -0.43 -21.88
C LEU A 71 11.28 -1.84 -22.50
N GLU A 72 12.03 -2.71 -21.82
CA GLU A 72 12.26 -4.11 -22.23
C GLU A 72 11.04 -5.00 -21.92
N LEU A 73 9.88 -4.60 -22.43
CA LEU A 73 8.64 -5.37 -22.49
C LEU A 73 8.13 -5.31 -23.92
N ASP A 74 7.54 -6.41 -24.39
CA ASP A 74 6.93 -6.40 -25.72
C ASP A 74 5.63 -5.59 -25.71
N ASP A 75 5.23 -5.11 -26.90
CA ASP A 75 4.04 -4.26 -27.01
C ASP A 75 2.74 -5.02 -26.71
N GLU A 76 2.73 -6.34 -26.82
CA GLU A 76 1.57 -7.20 -26.55
C GLU A 76 1.28 -7.29 -25.06
N GLU A 77 2.32 -7.49 -24.23
CA GLU A 77 2.22 -7.47 -22.78
C GLU A 77 1.72 -6.11 -22.28
N LEU A 78 2.30 -5.03 -22.80
CA LEU A 78 1.92 -3.67 -22.44
C LEU A 78 0.50 -3.30 -22.92
N ASP A 79 0.10 -3.72 -24.12
CA ASP A 79 -1.28 -3.57 -24.61
C ASP A 79 -2.24 -4.36 -23.71
N SER A 80 -1.87 -5.57 -23.30
CA SER A 80 -2.67 -6.38 -22.39
C SER A 80 -2.88 -5.70 -21.03
N ILE A 81 -1.86 -5.07 -20.46
CA ILE A 81 -1.95 -4.32 -19.20
C ILE A 81 -2.93 -3.15 -19.32
N PHE A 82 -2.86 -2.42 -20.43
CA PHE A 82 -3.75 -1.30 -20.68
C PHE A 82 -5.20 -1.74 -20.90
N VAL A 83 -5.41 -2.85 -21.63
CA VAL A 83 -6.73 -3.45 -21.84
C VAL A 83 -7.35 -3.93 -20.53
N GLU A 84 -6.57 -4.59 -19.68
CA GLU A 84 -7.01 -5.03 -18.35
C GLU A 84 -7.47 -3.85 -17.49
N ALA A 85 -6.69 -2.76 -17.42
CA ALA A 85 -7.09 -1.56 -16.68
C ALA A 85 -8.37 -0.91 -17.25
N LEU A 86 -8.54 -0.89 -18.58
CA LEU A 86 -9.78 -0.42 -19.21
C LEU A 86 -10.97 -1.28 -18.80
N LEU A 87 -10.81 -2.61 -18.75
CA LEU A 87 -11.86 -3.54 -18.31
C LEU A 87 -12.17 -3.42 -16.81
N LEU A 88 -11.23 -2.93 -15.99
CA LEU A 88 -11.43 -2.65 -14.56
C LEU A 88 -12.16 -1.33 -14.29
N LEU A 89 -12.13 -0.35 -15.21
CA LEU A 89 -12.79 0.96 -15.02
C LEU A 89 -14.26 0.88 -14.57
N PRO A 90 -15.13 0.03 -15.16
CA PRO A 90 -16.51 -0.09 -14.68
C PRO A 90 -16.63 -0.58 -13.24
N HIS A 91 -15.64 -1.34 -12.74
CA HIS A 91 -15.60 -1.87 -11.38
C HIS A 91 -15.05 -0.85 -10.39
N TYR A 92 -14.17 0.06 -10.82
CA TYR A 92 -13.65 1.15 -10.00
C TYR A 92 -14.77 2.04 -9.43
N ASN A 93 -15.73 2.47 -10.25
CA ASN A 93 -16.89 3.21 -9.75
C ASN A 93 -17.78 2.38 -8.80
N GLN A 94 -17.81 1.06 -8.97
CA GLN A 94 -18.58 0.14 -8.12
C GLN A 94 -18.01 -0.03 -6.71
N MET A 95 -16.81 0.52 -6.44
CA MET A 95 -16.30 0.67 -5.08
C MET A 95 -17.21 1.56 -4.24
N VAL A 96 -17.74 2.63 -4.86
CA VAL A 96 -18.57 3.60 -4.15
C VAL A 96 -20.05 3.44 -4.50
N ASN A 97 -20.35 3.29 -5.79
CA ASN A 97 -21.70 3.31 -6.32
C ASN A 97 -22.05 1.97 -6.98
N TYR A 98 -22.93 1.19 -6.36
CA TYR A 98 -23.37 -0.09 -6.92
C TYR A 98 -24.90 -0.24 -6.89
N PRO A 99 -25.52 -0.75 -7.96
CA PRO A 99 -26.97 -0.94 -8.01
C PRO A 99 -27.52 -1.79 -6.84
N GLY A 100 -28.45 -1.19 -6.09
CA GLY A 100 -29.09 -1.81 -4.95
C GLY A 100 -28.29 -1.75 -3.65
N ILE A 101 -27.25 -0.91 -3.58
CA ILE A 101 -26.60 -0.52 -2.33
C ILE A 101 -26.64 1.00 -2.25
N ASN A 102 -27.29 1.55 -1.23
CA ASN A 102 -27.41 2.99 -1.08
C ASN A 102 -26.12 3.57 -0.49
N TYR A 103 -25.58 4.64 -1.07
CA TYR A 103 -24.61 5.47 -0.35
C TYR A 103 -25.29 6.10 0.87
N LEU A 104 -24.57 6.15 2.00
CA LEU A 104 -25.04 6.79 3.21
C LEU A 104 -23.90 7.58 3.85
N ASP A 105 -24.17 8.84 4.16
CA ASP A 105 -23.28 9.69 4.95
C ASP A 105 -24.09 10.43 6.01
N THR A 106 -23.81 10.10 7.26
CA THR A 106 -24.45 10.73 8.43
C THR A 106 -23.52 11.70 9.17
N VAL A 107 -22.27 11.84 8.69
CA VAL A 107 -21.28 12.79 9.20
C VAL A 107 -21.47 14.15 8.51
N GLY A 108 -21.83 14.13 7.23
CA GLY A 108 -21.92 15.31 6.37
C GLY A 108 -20.57 15.69 5.78
N SER A 109 -19.85 14.68 5.25
CA SER A 109 -18.61 14.88 4.51
C SER A 109 -18.82 15.82 3.34
N LYS A 110 -17.81 16.64 3.07
CA LYS A 110 -17.89 17.71 2.06
C LYS A 110 -17.07 17.39 0.83
N SER A 111 -15.93 16.71 0.99
CA SER A 111 -15.05 16.40 -0.13
C SER A 111 -15.59 15.24 -0.96
N PHE A 112 -16.08 14.20 -0.28
CA PHE A 112 -16.39 12.91 -0.91
C PHE A 112 -17.51 12.99 -1.96
N LEU A 113 -18.56 13.77 -1.70
CA LEU A 113 -19.70 13.93 -2.62
C LEU A 113 -19.35 14.71 -3.89
N CYS A 114 -18.24 15.43 -3.89
CA CYS A 114 -17.78 16.17 -5.06
C CYS A 114 -16.88 15.32 -5.97
N PHE A 115 -16.32 14.21 -5.47
CA PHE A 115 -15.47 13.36 -6.29
C PHE A 115 -16.27 12.59 -7.36
N GLU A 116 -15.85 12.68 -8.61
CA GLU A 116 -16.44 11.94 -9.74
C GLU A 116 -15.36 11.14 -10.47
N PRO A 117 -15.64 9.87 -10.87
CA PRO A 117 -14.78 9.15 -11.79
C PRO A 117 -14.64 9.87 -13.13
N ASP A 118 -13.50 9.68 -13.79
CA ASP A 118 -13.23 10.29 -15.10
C ASP A 118 -14.25 9.80 -16.14
N PRO A 119 -14.74 10.69 -17.03
CA PRO A 119 -15.72 10.35 -18.05
C PRO A 119 -15.08 9.65 -19.26
N ILE A 120 -14.48 8.48 -19.03
CA ILE A 120 -13.79 7.73 -20.08
C ILE A 120 -14.82 7.04 -20.99
N ASP A 121 -14.75 7.32 -22.30
CA ASP A 121 -15.59 6.68 -23.33
C ASP A 121 -15.23 5.20 -23.50
N TYR A 122 -15.76 4.38 -22.61
CA TYR A 122 -15.55 2.94 -22.52
C TYR A 122 -16.59 2.17 -23.35
N SER A 123 -16.11 1.34 -24.29
CA SER A 123 -16.91 0.29 -24.89
C SER A 123 -16.03 -0.88 -25.34
N MET A 124 -16.57 -2.10 -25.26
CA MET A 124 -15.85 -3.30 -25.68
C MET A 124 -15.42 -3.24 -27.15
N GLN A 125 -16.30 -2.71 -28.01
CA GLN A 125 -16.02 -2.55 -29.45
C GLN A 125 -14.83 -1.63 -29.70
N LYS A 126 -14.69 -0.56 -28.89
CA LYS A 126 -13.55 0.36 -29.00
C LYS A 126 -12.26 -0.32 -28.55
N ILE A 127 -12.27 -1.06 -27.44
CA ILE A 127 -11.10 -1.82 -26.96
C ILE A 127 -10.63 -2.80 -28.04
N GLN A 128 -11.55 -3.60 -28.58
CA GLN A 128 -11.25 -4.56 -29.66
C GLN A 128 -10.62 -3.87 -30.88
N ARG A 129 -11.20 -2.75 -31.32
CA ARG A 129 -10.72 -2.00 -32.48
C ARG A 129 -9.33 -1.40 -32.25
N VAL A 130 -9.12 -0.74 -31.11
CA VAL A 130 -7.87 0.01 -30.81
C VAL A 130 -6.69 -0.96 -30.57
N PHE A 131 -6.95 -2.08 -29.91
CA PHE A 131 -5.92 -3.07 -29.54
C PHE A 131 -5.90 -4.30 -30.44
N GLY A 132 -6.71 -4.33 -31.51
CA GLY A 132 -6.71 -5.41 -32.49
C GLY A 132 -7.16 -6.77 -31.93
N LEU A 133 -7.95 -6.79 -30.84
CA LEU A 133 -8.40 -8.01 -30.18
C LEU A 133 -9.64 -8.59 -30.87
N SER A 134 -9.68 -9.91 -30.99
CA SER A 134 -10.86 -10.66 -31.39
C SER A 134 -11.95 -10.64 -30.30
N SER A 135 -13.17 -11.05 -30.65
CA SER A 135 -14.26 -11.24 -29.67
C SER A 135 -13.92 -12.30 -28.63
N THR A 136 -13.24 -13.37 -29.03
CA THR A 136 -12.89 -14.43 -28.09
C THR A 136 -11.81 -13.99 -27.10
N GLU A 137 -10.82 -13.20 -27.53
CA GLU A 137 -9.79 -12.68 -26.63
C GLU A 137 -10.35 -11.68 -25.62
N ILE A 138 -11.28 -10.79 -26.05
CA ILE A 138 -11.89 -9.85 -25.10
C ILE A 138 -12.85 -10.55 -24.13
N GLU A 139 -13.57 -11.58 -24.57
CA GLU A 139 -14.43 -12.40 -23.71
C GLU A 139 -13.59 -13.14 -22.67
N GLN A 140 -12.47 -13.76 -23.08
CA GLN A 140 -11.56 -14.41 -22.14
C GLN A 140 -11.00 -13.43 -21.10
N LYS A 141 -10.54 -12.24 -21.55
CA LYS A 141 -10.07 -11.22 -20.61
C LYS A 141 -11.17 -10.75 -19.67
N GLN A 142 -12.41 -10.62 -20.13
CA GLN A 142 -13.53 -10.28 -19.24
C GLN A 142 -13.77 -11.36 -18.19
N ASP A 143 -13.67 -12.64 -18.55
CA ASP A 143 -13.81 -13.74 -17.59
C ASP A 143 -12.68 -13.70 -16.55
N GLU A 144 -11.43 -13.43 -16.97
CA GLU A 144 -10.28 -13.22 -16.07
C GLU A 144 -10.52 -12.04 -15.10
N ILE A 145 -10.99 -10.89 -15.60
CA ILE A 145 -11.34 -9.72 -14.78
C ILE A 145 -12.50 -10.03 -13.84
N LEU A 146 -13.47 -10.84 -14.28
CA LEU A 146 -14.53 -11.28 -13.39
C LEU A 146 -13.92 -12.08 -12.25
N ASP A 147 -13.10 -13.09 -12.49
CA ASP A 147 -12.48 -13.86 -11.40
C ASP A 147 -11.65 -12.97 -10.46
N GLN A 148 -10.85 -12.06 -11.00
CA GLN A 148 -10.04 -11.10 -10.26
C GLN A 148 -10.88 -10.15 -9.38
N THR A 149 -12.06 -9.73 -9.84
CA THR A 149 -12.98 -8.83 -9.10
C THR A 149 -13.93 -9.57 -8.15
N GLN A 150 -13.68 -10.85 -7.87
CA GLN A 150 -14.44 -11.64 -6.91
C GLN A 150 -14.50 -11.01 -5.50
N PRO A 151 -13.40 -10.45 -4.94
CA PRO A 151 -13.44 -9.77 -3.63
C PRO A 151 -14.46 -8.62 -3.57
N LEU A 152 -14.54 -7.79 -4.62
CA LEU A 152 -15.53 -6.72 -4.72
C LEU A 152 -16.97 -7.25 -4.69
N ARG A 153 -17.25 -8.32 -5.44
CA ARG A 153 -18.59 -8.93 -5.46
C ARG A 153 -18.98 -9.49 -4.11
N ASP A 154 -18.03 -10.03 -3.36
CA ASP A 154 -18.29 -10.57 -2.02
C ASP A 154 -18.58 -9.45 -1.02
N ARG A 155 -17.86 -8.32 -1.09
CA ARG A 155 -18.21 -7.09 -0.37
C ARG A 155 -19.62 -6.61 -0.69
N HIS A 156 -20.01 -6.58 -1.97
CA HIS A 156 -21.37 -6.17 -2.35
C HIS A 156 -22.46 -7.09 -1.77
N LYS A 157 -22.23 -8.41 -1.76
CA LYS A 157 -23.18 -9.36 -1.15
C LYS A 157 -23.32 -9.09 0.34
N ILE A 158 -22.21 -8.95 1.08
CA ILE A 158 -22.23 -8.67 2.51
C ILE A 158 -22.90 -7.32 2.78
N MET A 159 -22.55 -6.27 2.02
CA MET A 159 -23.11 -4.94 2.17
C MET A 159 -24.63 -4.92 1.97
N LYS A 160 -25.15 -5.63 0.95
CA LYS A 160 -26.60 -5.78 0.74
C LYS A 160 -27.29 -6.47 1.93
N VAL A 161 -26.64 -7.48 2.52
CA VAL A 161 -27.16 -8.15 3.71
C VAL A 161 -27.19 -7.20 4.91
N LEU A 162 -26.08 -6.50 5.18
CA LEU A 162 -26.00 -5.54 6.29
C LEU A 162 -27.00 -4.40 6.13
N GLU A 163 -27.12 -3.82 4.93
CA GLU A 163 -28.09 -2.76 4.65
C GLU A 163 -29.52 -3.20 4.92
N LYS A 164 -29.87 -4.44 4.56
CA LYS A 164 -31.21 -4.99 4.80
C LYS A 164 -31.45 -5.39 6.25
N LEU A 165 -30.46 -5.99 6.94
CA LEU A 165 -30.62 -6.44 8.33
C LEU A 165 -30.77 -5.27 9.31
N PHE A 166 -30.12 -4.14 9.00
CA PHE A 166 -30.13 -2.95 9.85
C PHE A 166 -30.89 -1.77 9.20
N ASP A 167 -31.66 -2.00 8.13
CA ASP A 167 -32.44 -0.96 7.42
C ASP A 167 -31.66 0.37 7.22
N LEU A 168 -30.43 0.29 6.69
CA LEU A 168 -29.49 1.42 6.56
C LEU A 168 -29.85 2.37 5.39
N THR A 169 -31.12 2.76 5.30
CA THR A 169 -31.61 3.67 4.27
C THR A 169 -31.64 5.12 4.81
N PRO A 170 -31.18 6.13 4.05
CA PRO A 170 -31.10 7.52 4.54
C PRO A 170 -32.43 8.09 5.06
N SER A 171 -33.57 7.62 4.55
CA SER A 171 -34.90 8.07 4.93
C SER A 171 -35.54 7.31 6.10
N HIS A 172 -34.87 6.30 6.67
CA HIS A 172 -35.42 5.50 7.76
C HIS A 172 -35.51 6.32 9.06
N PRO A 173 -36.67 6.34 9.78
CA PRO A 173 -36.83 7.15 10.98
C PRO A 173 -35.90 6.75 12.12
N ASP A 174 -35.58 5.45 12.23
CA ASP A 174 -34.68 4.90 13.27
C ASP A 174 -33.22 4.73 12.80
N LEU A 175 -32.82 5.39 11.70
CA LEU A 175 -31.51 5.16 11.08
C LEU A 175 -30.32 5.24 12.05
N GLN A 176 -30.28 6.26 12.93
CA GLN A 176 -29.19 6.41 13.91
C GLN A 176 -29.15 5.24 14.90
N LYS A 177 -30.31 4.78 15.37
CA LYS A 177 -30.41 3.62 16.27
C LYS A 177 -29.93 2.35 15.57
N ASN A 178 -30.27 2.20 14.29
CA ASN A 178 -29.85 1.04 13.52
C ASN A 178 -28.33 1.03 13.23
N ILE A 179 -27.74 2.20 12.94
CA ILE A 179 -26.29 2.37 12.80
C ILE A 179 -25.60 1.96 14.11
N HIS A 180 -26.11 2.43 15.25
CA HIS A 180 -25.57 2.07 16.56
C HIS A 180 -25.71 0.57 16.84
N GLN A 181 -26.84 -0.06 16.50
CA GLN A 181 -27.02 -1.51 16.64
C GLN A 181 -26.03 -2.31 15.79
N LEU A 182 -25.78 -1.89 14.55
CA LEU A 182 -24.74 -2.49 13.71
C LEU A 182 -23.36 -2.32 14.37
N PHE A 183 -23.03 -1.13 14.84
CA PHE A 183 -21.76 -0.86 15.51
C PHE A 183 -21.57 -1.71 16.78
N VAL A 184 -22.59 -1.85 17.62
CA VAL A 184 -22.57 -2.74 18.81
C VAL A 184 -22.40 -4.20 18.41
N SER A 185 -22.90 -4.61 17.24
CA SER A 185 -22.74 -5.98 16.74
C SER A 185 -21.28 -6.29 16.32
N PHE A 186 -20.50 -5.27 15.97
CA PHE A 186 -19.06 -5.37 15.71
C PHE A 186 -18.20 -5.06 16.94
N TYR A 187 -18.69 -4.19 17.83
CA TYR A 187 -17.99 -3.68 19.00
C TYR A 187 -18.90 -3.73 20.24
N PRO A 188 -19.15 -4.92 20.81
CA PRO A 188 -20.12 -5.09 21.90
C PRO A 188 -19.76 -4.31 23.18
N ASP A 189 -18.48 -4.06 23.42
CA ASP A 189 -17.99 -3.33 24.59
C ASP A 189 -17.97 -1.79 24.41
N THR A 190 -18.56 -1.30 23.32
CA THR A 190 -18.54 0.13 22.99
C THR A 190 -19.20 0.98 24.09
N PRO A 191 -18.55 2.07 24.53
CA PRO A 191 -19.13 2.99 25.49
C PRO A 191 -19.93 4.12 24.81
N PHE A 192 -19.93 4.20 23.48
CA PHE A 192 -20.58 5.26 22.72
C PHE A 192 -22.10 5.09 22.68
N SER A 193 -22.83 6.20 22.83
CA SER A 193 -24.28 6.30 22.65
C SER A 193 -24.67 6.37 21.17
N VAL A 194 -25.97 6.27 20.91
CA VAL A 194 -26.56 6.29 19.56
C VAL A 194 -26.15 7.53 18.76
N GLU A 195 -26.09 8.69 19.41
CA GLU A 195 -25.83 9.97 18.76
C GLU A 195 -24.35 10.20 18.40
N GLN A 196 -23.45 9.47 19.08
CA GLN A 196 -22.00 9.62 18.94
C GLN A 196 -21.40 8.74 17.84
N VAL A 197 -22.13 7.72 17.39
CA VAL A 197 -21.69 6.82 16.32
C VAL A 197 -22.28 7.30 15.01
N LYS A 198 -21.42 7.81 14.14
CA LYS A 198 -21.79 8.14 12.76
C LYS A 198 -21.27 7.08 11.81
N LEU A 199 -21.88 7.02 10.64
CA LEU A 199 -21.53 6.08 9.57
C LEU A 199 -21.42 6.82 8.24
N ILE A 200 -20.33 6.51 7.53
CA ILE A 200 -20.24 6.64 6.09
C ILE A 200 -20.19 5.23 5.51
N LYS A 201 -21.08 4.94 4.55
CA LYS A 201 -21.23 3.63 3.91
C LYS A 201 -21.19 3.82 2.40
N THR A 202 -20.29 3.06 1.78
CA THR A 202 -20.19 2.96 0.32
C THR A 202 -20.68 1.60 -0.15
N ALA A 203 -20.53 1.30 -1.43
CA ALA A 203 -20.80 -0.05 -1.93
C ALA A 203 -19.82 -1.10 -1.36
N SER A 204 -18.58 -0.72 -1.06
CA SER A 204 -17.51 -1.63 -0.66
C SER A 204 -17.04 -1.52 0.79
N ALA A 205 -17.40 -0.46 1.53
CA ALA A 205 -16.84 -0.18 2.86
C ALA A 205 -17.82 0.51 3.83
N LEU A 206 -17.57 0.32 5.13
CA LEU A 206 -18.22 0.97 6.27
C LEU A 206 -17.17 1.73 7.07
N PHE A 207 -17.39 3.02 7.30
CA PHE A 207 -16.56 3.88 8.14
C PHE A 207 -17.37 4.38 9.33
N PHE A 208 -17.13 3.80 10.49
CA PHE A 208 -17.69 4.28 11.75
C PHE A 208 -16.89 5.48 12.24
N CYS A 209 -17.52 6.64 12.26
CA CYS A 209 -16.89 7.90 12.63
C CYS A 209 -17.23 8.22 14.09
N LEU A 210 -16.19 8.37 14.92
CA LEU A 210 -16.31 8.51 16.38
C LEU A 210 -15.51 9.73 16.88
N PRO A 211 -15.86 10.33 18.03
CA PRO A 211 -15.02 11.34 18.67
C PRO A 211 -13.82 10.64 19.33
N PHE A 212 -12.65 10.75 18.70
CA PHE A 212 -11.39 10.12 19.15
C PHE A 212 -10.70 10.88 20.28
N GLU A 213 -10.98 12.18 20.39
CA GLU A 213 -10.41 13.08 21.39
C GLU A 213 -11.38 13.32 22.55
N ILE A 214 -10.83 13.32 23.76
CA ILE A 214 -11.61 13.30 25.01
C ILE A 214 -12.47 14.55 25.15
N ASP A 215 -11.93 15.70 24.78
CA ASP A 215 -12.62 16.99 24.78
C ASP A 215 -13.75 17.08 23.75
N LYS A 216 -13.77 16.18 22.77
CA LYS A 216 -14.82 16.04 21.75
C LYS A 216 -15.94 15.09 22.18
N ILE A 217 -15.77 14.34 23.27
CA ILE A 217 -16.83 13.49 23.81
C ILE A 217 -17.87 14.38 24.52
N PRO A 218 -19.13 14.40 24.07
CA PRO A 218 -20.18 15.20 24.70
C PRO A 218 -20.30 14.92 26.20
N ASN A 219 -20.34 15.99 27.00
CA ASN A 219 -20.49 15.93 28.46
C ASN A 219 -19.43 15.09 29.18
N TRP A 220 -18.20 14.97 28.64
CA TRP A 220 -17.12 14.17 29.23
C TRP A 220 -16.95 14.36 30.76
N THR A 221 -16.97 15.60 31.22
CA THR A 221 -16.80 15.96 32.65
C THR A 221 -17.95 15.50 33.56
N GLN A 222 -19.10 15.16 32.97
CA GLN A 222 -20.30 14.68 33.67
C GLN A 222 -20.40 13.14 33.64
N ILE A 223 -19.62 12.47 32.79
CA ILE A 223 -19.54 11.00 32.72
C ILE A 223 -18.87 10.48 34.00
N LYS A 224 -19.41 9.40 34.58
CA LYS A 224 -18.85 8.81 35.80
C LYS A 224 -17.42 8.31 35.56
N PRO A 225 -16.51 8.38 36.55
CA PRO A 225 -15.11 7.98 36.35
C PRO A 225 -14.92 6.55 35.83
N HIS A 226 -15.78 5.61 36.25
CA HIS A 226 -15.77 4.24 35.75
C HIS A 226 -16.03 4.17 34.23
N ASP A 227 -17.01 4.93 33.74
CA ASP A 227 -17.42 4.93 32.34
C ASP A 227 -16.40 5.69 31.48
N GLN A 228 -15.81 6.77 32.02
CA GLN A 228 -14.65 7.44 31.40
C GLN A 228 -13.48 6.46 31.16
N GLN A 229 -13.18 5.58 32.12
CA GLN A 229 -12.16 4.55 31.92
C GLN A 229 -12.53 3.52 30.85
N GLN A 230 -13.82 3.25 30.63
CA GLN A 230 -14.27 2.40 29.53
C GLN A 230 -14.04 3.09 28.18
N TYR A 231 -14.40 4.37 28.05
CA TYR A 231 -14.07 5.20 26.88
C TYR A 231 -12.58 5.16 26.55
N LEU A 232 -11.72 5.45 27.53
CA LEU A 232 -10.28 5.47 27.31
C LEU A 232 -9.74 4.10 26.88
N ARG A 233 -10.26 3.01 27.45
CA ARG A 233 -9.87 1.64 27.06
C ARG A 233 -10.31 1.32 25.63
N PHE A 234 -11.55 1.67 25.28
CA PHE A 234 -12.08 1.45 23.94
C PHE A 234 -11.32 2.26 22.90
N LEU A 235 -11.11 3.55 23.14
CA LEU A 235 -10.33 4.43 22.27
C LEU A 235 -8.90 3.92 22.08
N ARG A 236 -8.25 3.45 23.15
CA ARG A 236 -6.91 2.87 23.06
C ARG A 236 -6.91 1.60 22.21
N LYS A 237 -7.94 0.75 22.32
CA LYS A 237 -8.12 -0.45 21.48
C LYS A 237 -8.25 -0.06 20.01
N ILE A 238 -9.18 0.82 19.66
CA ILE A 238 -9.40 1.20 18.24
C ILE A 238 -8.22 1.97 17.63
N LYS A 239 -7.44 2.69 18.45
CA LYS A 239 -6.19 3.36 18.03
C LYS A 239 -4.99 2.41 17.96
N SER A 240 -5.04 1.21 18.54
CA SER A 240 -3.91 0.26 18.60
C SER A 240 -3.89 -0.76 17.47
N GLY A 241 -4.45 -0.45 16.29
CA GLY A 241 -4.39 -1.33 15.13
C GLY A 241 -2.95 -1.68 14.75
N GLU A 242 -2.72 -2.93 14.35
CA GLU A 242 -1.44 -3.34 13.78
C GLU A 242 -1.33 -2.73 12.37
N PRO A 243 -0.32 -1.89 12.09
CA PRO A 243 -0.11 -1.37 10.75
C PRO A 243 0.02 -2.52 9.75
N PHE A 244 -0.57 -2.36 8.56
CA PHE A 244 -0.49 -3.28 7.42
C PHE A 244 -1.18 -4.65 7.57
N ALA A 245 -1.64 -5.04 8.77
CA ALA A 245 -2.27 -6.35 8.97
C ALA A 245 -3.56 -6.53 8.14
N HIS A 246 -4.28 -5.43 7.87
CA HIS A 246 -5.61 -5.44 7.27
C HIS A 246 -5.80 -4.34 6.24
N PHE A 247 -4.85 -4.14 5.32
CA PHE A 247 -4.98 -3.11 4.28
C PHE A 247 -6.23 -3.32 3.40
N PRO A 248 -6.97 -2.26 3.03
CA PRO A 248 -6.83 -0.84 3.37
C PRO A 248 -7.67 -0.41 4.59
N ALA A 249 -8.08 -1.35 5.44
CA ALA A 249 -8.94 -1.06 6.58
C ALA A 249 -8.22 -0.37 7.74
N PHE A 250 -8.91 0.59 8.36
CA PHE A 250 -8.49 1.31 9.55
C PHE A 250 -9.01 0.68 10.83
N GLY A 251 -8.09 0.41 11.75
CA GLY A 251 -8.39 -0.02 13.10
C GLY A 251 -8.18 -1.53 13.31
N PRO A 252 -8.43 -2.02 14.52
CA PRO A 252 -8.08 -3.38 14.94
C PRO A 252 -9.21 -4.39 14.71
N PHE A 253 -10.24 -4.03 13.94
CA PHE A 253 -11.40 -4.90 13.79
C PHE A 253 -11.03 -6.15 13.02
N LYS A 254 -11.54 -7.29 13.49
CA LYS A 254 -11.35 -8.59 12.88
C LYS A 254 -12.73 -9.22 12.73
N GLY A 255 -13.07 -9.69 11.55
CA GLY A 255 -14.40 -10.20 11.22
C GLY A 255 -14.83 -11.34 12.13
N GLU A 256 -13.88 -12.14 12.62
CA GLU A 256 -14.09 -13.23 13.59
C GLU A 256 -14.60 -12.73 14.95
N GLN A 257 -14.46 -11.43 15.24
CA GLN A 257 -15.01 -10.79 16.45
C GLN A 257 -16.48 -10.39 16.30
N THR A 258 -17.05 -10.52 15.10
CA THR A 258 -18.48 -10.28 14.86
C THR A 258 -19.32 -11.21 15.73
N GLN A 259 -20.42 -10.69 16.29
CA GLN A 259 -21.36 -11.52 17.06
C GLN A 259 -21.78 -12.77 16.26
N THR A 260 -21.68 -13.95 16.87
CA THR A 260 -21.88 -15.25 16.19
C THR A 260 -23.22 -15.36 15.46
N ASP A 261 -24.30 -14.81 16.02
CA ASP A 261 -25.61 -14.85 15.38
C ASP A 261 -25.67 -13.95 14.14
N LEU A 262 -25.04 -12.77 14.19
CA LEU A 262 -24.92 -11.89 13.03
C LEU A 262 -24.05 -12.53 11.94
N GLN A 263 -22.90 -13.10 12.31
CA GLN A 263 -22.00 -13.79 11.38
C GLN A 263 -22.73 -14.92 10.63
N LYS A 264 -23.47 -15.78 11.34
CA LYS A 264 -24.30 -16.84 10.73
C LYS A 264 -25.35 -16.30 9.78
N LEU A 265 -26.02 -15.19 10.13
CA LEU A 265 -26.98 -14.54 9.26
C LEU A 265 -26.32 -13.99 7.99
N ILE A 266 -25.14 -13.38 8.11
CA ILE A 266 -24.38 -12.88 6.96
C ILE A 266 -23.99 -14.05 6.03
N VAL A 267 -23.43 -15.13 6.57
CA VAL A 267 -23.09 -16.35 5.83
C VAL A 267 -24.32 -16.91 5.09
N GLU A 268 -25.44 -17.11 5.79
CA GLU A 268 -26.66 -17.67 5.21
C GLU A 268 -27.22 -16.78 4.09
N LYS A 269 -27.28 -15.46 4.29
CA LYS A 269 -27.93 -14.53 3.35
C LYS A 269 -27.02 -14.12 2.19
N SER A 270 -25.71 -14.09 2.38
CA SER A 270 -24.74 -13.79 1.32
C SER A 270 -24.40 -15.01 0.46
N GLY A 271 -24.59 -16.22 1.00
CA GLY A 271 -24.18 -17.47 0.36
C GLY A 271 -22.66 -17.69 0.34
N LEU A 272 -21.91 -16.94 1.14
CA LEU A 272 -20.45 -17.04 1.25
C LEU A 272 -20.04 -18.01 2.35
N SER A 273 -18.77 -18.44 2.33
CA SER A 273 -18.20 -19.24 3.41
C SER A 273 -17.98 -18.37 4.67
N SER A 274 -17.87 -18.99 5.85
CA SER A 274 -17.55 -18.27 7.09
C SER A 274 -16.22 -17.53 6.97
N ASP A 275 -15.19 -18.21 6.47
CA ASP A 275 -13.84 -17.64 6.32
C ASP A 275 -13.86 -16.44 5.35
N THR A 276 -14.60 -16.54 4.25
CA THR A 276 -14.77 -15.42 3.31
C THR A 276 -15.48 -14.24 3.97
N VAL A 277 -16.52 -14.49 4.77
CA VAL A 277 -17.24 -13.42 5.50
C VAL A 277 -16.32 -12.73 6.50
N ASP A 278 -15.58 -13.49 7.30
CA ASP A 278 -14.68 -12.94 8.30
C ASP A 278 -13.57 -12.10 7.67
N LEU A 279 -12.96 -12.64 6.62
CA LEU A 279 -11.92 -11.95 5.87
C LEU A 279 -12.44 -10.66 5.24
N THR A 280 -13.61 -10.72 4.58
CA THR A 280 -14.20 -9.54 3.92
C THR A 280 -14.61 -8.48 4.95
N LEU A 281 -15.22 -8.87 6.07
CA LEU A 281 -15.61 -7.96 7.14
C LEU A 281 -14.38 -7.24 7.75
N THR A 282 -13.29 -7.97 7.94
CA THR A 282 -12.00 -7.41 8.43
C THR A 282 -11.51 -6.26 7.55
N ARG A 283 -11.73 -6.34 6.23
CA ARG A 283 -11.18 -5.37 5.26
C ARG A 283 -12.16 -4.27 4.84
N MET A 284 -13.45 -4.41 5.15
CA MET A 284 -14.47 -3.41 4.79
C MET A 284 -14.93 -2.56 5.97
N VAL A 285 -14.70 -2.97 7.22
CA VAL A 285 -15.14 -2.24 8.42
C VAL A 285 -14.00 -1.39 8.98
N ASN A 286 -14.23 -0.09 9.08
CA ASN A 286 -13.25 0.91 9.45
C ASN A 286 -13.73 1.77 10.62
N THR A 287 -12.80 2.31 11.40
CA THR A 287 -13.08 3.37 12.38
C THR A 287 -12.24 4.61 12.12
N LEU A 288 -12.88 5.77 12.01
CA LEU A 288 -12.22 7.06 11.74
C LEU A 288 -12.54 8.10 12.82
N PRO A 289 -11.64 9.07 13.07
CA PRO A 289 -11.98 10.28 13.81
C PRO A 289 -13.03 11.08 13.04
N ILE A 290 -14.12 11.46 13.70
CA ILE A 290 -15.22 12.21 13.06
C ILE A 290 -14.78 13.57 12.51
N ASP A 291 -13.87 14.24 13.21
CA ASP A 291 -13.39 15.59 12.87
C ASP A 291 -12.41 15.58 11.68
N ASP A 292 -11.82 14.42 11.36
CA ASP A 292 -10.81 14.27 10.31
C ASP A 292 -11.36 13.49 9.10
N VAL A 293 -12.67 13.23 9.04
CA VAL A 293 -13.22 12.28 8.06
C VAL A 293 -12.87 12.65 6.62
N ASP A 294 -13.00 13.93 6.25
CA ASP A 294 -12.75 14.43 4.88
C ASP A 294 -11.27 14.26 4.44
N LYS A 295 -10.34 14.09 5.40
CA LYS A 295 -8.93 13.79 5.13
C LYS A 295 -8.72 12.39 4.54
N PHE A 296 -9.56 11.44 4.94
CA PHE A 296 -9.40 10.02 4.61
C PHE A 296 -10.28 9.61 3.43
N LEU A 297 -11.46 10.21 3.27
CA LEU A 297 -12.47 9.66 2.36
C LEU A 297 -12.02 9.56 0.90
N ILE A 298 -11.39 10.59 0.32
CA ILE A 298 -10.95 10.50 -1.08
C ILE A 298 -9.75 9.57 -1.19
N HIS A 299 -8.71 9.81 -0.39
CA HIS A 299 -7.47 9.04 -0.43
C HIS A 299 -7.70 7.55 -0.16
N ASP A 300 -8.50 7.18 0.84
CA ASP A 300 -8.64 5.79 1.23
C ASP A 300 -9.74 5.06 0.50
N VAL A 301 -10.90 5.70 0.31
CA VAL A 301 -12.03 5.05 -0.36
C VAL A 301 -11.76 4.94 -1.85
N TRP A 302 -11.42 6.05 -2.50
CA TRP A 302 -11.16 6.08 -3.93
C TRP A 302 -9.71 5.70 -4.25
N GLY A 303 -8.75 6.05 -3.40
CA GLY A 303 -7.34 5.76 -3.67
C GLY A 303 -6.88 4.35 -3.29
N HIS A 304 -7.45 3.70 -2.26
CA HIS A 304 -6.97 2.38 -1.81
C HIS A 304 -7.94 1.20 -1.94
N GLN A 305 -9.25 1.38 -1.77
CA GLN A 305 -10.16 0.22 -1.73
C GLN A 305 -10.07 -0.64 -3.00
N TRP A 306 -9.94 -0.02 -4.17
CA TRP A 306 -9.81 -0.74 -5.44
C TRP A 306 -8.52 -1.55 -5.52
N GLN A 307 -7.44 -1.16 -4.84
CA GLN A 307 -6.16 -1.86 -4.87
C GLN A 307 -6.27 -3.27 -4.27
N GLU A 308 -7.16 -3.47 -3.29
CA GLU A 308 -7.46 -4.81 -2.72
C GLU A 308 -8.63 -5.51 -3.42
N CYS A 309 -9.59 -4.74 -3.94
CA CYS A 309 -10.80 -5.32 -4.54
C CYS A 309 -10.65 -5.73 -6.00
N LEU A 310 -9.71 -5.08 -6.71
CA LEU A 310 -9.50 -5.23 -8.15
C LEU A 310 -8.10 -5.78 -8.48
N LEU A 311 -7.15 -5.74 -7.54
CA LEU A 311 -5.78 -6.22 -7.68
C LEU A 311 -5.35 -7.00 -6.43
N ASP A 312 -4.18 -7.63 -6.47
CA ASP A 312 -3.66 -8.49 -5.41
C ASP A 312 -2.61 -7.79 -4.52
N PHE A 313 -2.79 -6.48 -4.28
CA PHE A 313 -1.89 -5.71 -3.43
C PHE A 313 -1.79 -6.31 -2.01
N GLU A 314 -2.90 -6.87 -1.53
CA GLU A 314 -3.06 -7.36 -0.18
C GLU A 314 -2.03 -8.44 0.22
N ASN A 315 -1.69 -9.34 -0.71
CA ASN A 315 -0.71 -10.39 -0.44
C ASN A 315 0.66 -9.81 -0.01
N ASN A 316 1.05 -8.67 -0.58
CA ASN A 316 2.26 -7.95 -0.17
C ASN A 316 2.12 -7.35 1.25
N TYR A 317 0.94 -6.84 1.63
CA TYR A 317 0.72 -6.33 2.99
C TYR A 317 0.74 -7.45 4.04
N VAL A 318 0.14 -8.60 3.74
CA VAL A 318 0.18 -9.79 4.59
C VAL A 318 1.63 -10.27 4.74
N ALA A 319 2.40 -10.30 3.65
CA ALA A 319 3.82 -10.63 3.70
C ALA A 319 4.61 -9.62 4.57
N LEU A 320 4.35 -8.33 4.44
CA LEU A 320 5.00 -7.27 5.22
C LEU A 320 4.78 -7.44 6.74
N ALA A 321 3.57 -7.84 7.16
CA ALA A 321 3.28 -8.11 8.57
C ALA A 321 4.13 -9.25 9.15
N SER A 322 4.52 -10.22 8.30
CA SER A 322 5.38 -11.35 8.67
C SER A 322 6.85 -10.99 8.82
N PHE A 323 7.31 -9.81 8.36
CA PHE A 323 8.73 -9.47 8.36
C PHE A 323 9.37 -9.33 9.74
N SER A 324 8.56 -9.18 10.78
CA SER A 324 9.01 -9.21 12.17
C SER A 324 9.44 -10.61 12.65
N GLN A 325 9.07 -11.67 11.92
CA GLN A 325 9.32 -13.05 12.35
C GLN A 325 10.80 -13.45 12.20
N PRO A 326 11.35 -14.24 13.15
CA PRO A 326 12.72 -14.74 13.10
C PRO A 326 12.99 -15.59 11.85
N PHE A 327 14.14 -15.38 11.20
CA PHE A 327 14.66 -16.26 10.15
C PHE A 327 14.72 -17.73 10.61
N SER A 328 14.09 -18.62 9.84
CA SER A 328 14.19 -20.07 9.96
C SER A 328 15.11 -20.65 8.89
N LEU A 329 15.86 -21.72 9.19
CA LEU A 329 16.72 -22.37 8.19
C LEU A 329 15.93 -22.97 7.00
N GLN A 330 14.64 -23.22 7.19
CA GLN A 330 13.72 -23.66 6.13
C GLN A 330 13.38 -22.57 5.13
N GLU A 331 13.67 -21.30 5.42
CA GLU A 331 13.29 -20.19 4.56
C GLU A 331 13.97 -20.26 3.20
N LYS A 332 13.25 -19.70 2.24
CA LYS A 332 13.67 -19.56 0.86
C LYS A 332 13.29 -18.16 0.41
N ALA A 333 14.18 -17.58 -0.38
CA ALA A 333 13.94 -16.32 -1.03
C ALA A 333 13.85 -16.55 -2.54
N GLU A 334 13.00 -15.80 -3.21
CA GLU A 334 12.76 -15.91 -4.65
C GLU A 334 12.87 -14.54 -5.33
N VAL A 335 13.72 -14.47 -6.36
CA VAL A 335 13.91 -13.24 -7.14
C VAL A 335 13.91 -13.61 -8.62
N PHE A 336 12.95 -13.04 -9.37
CA PHE A 336 12.73 -13.28 -10.79
C PHE A 336 12.59 -14.77 -11.17
N GLY A 337 11.89 -15.54 -10.32
CA GLY A 337 11.69 -16.98 -10.50
C GLY A 337 12.89 -17.85 -10.11
N GLU A 338 14.03 -17.26 -9.72
CA GLU A 338 15.15 -17.99 -9.15
C GLU A 338 14.99 -18.10 -7.63
N GLN A 339 15.07 -19.32 -7.10
CA GLN A 339 14.90 -19.57 -5.67
C GLN A 339 16.23 -19.96 -5.01
N VAL A 340 16.53 -19.35 -3.87
CA VAL A 340 17.67 -19.70 -3.01
C VAL A 340 17.16 -20.13 -1.63
N SER A 341 17.79 -21.15 -1.04
CA SER A 341 17.38 -21.67 0.28
C SER A 341 18.43 -21.32 1.33
N PHE A 342 17.99 -20.90 2.52
CA PHE A 342 18.91 -20.60 3.61
C PHE A 342 19.71 -21.85 4.05
N LEU A 343 19.05 -23.00 4.18
CA LEU A 343 19.70 -24.27 4.52
C LEU A 343 20.85 -24.66 3.56
N SER A 344 20.80 -24.21 2.30
CA SER A 344 21.83 -24.53 1.29
C SER A 344 23.23 -24.04 1.67
N ALA A 345 23.33 -23.04 2.55
CA ALA A 345 24.59 -22.55 3.09
C ALA A 345 25.26 -23.54 4.07
N PHE A 346 24.58 -24.61 4.49
CA PHE A 346 25.06 -25.55 5.49
C PHE A 346 24.98 -26.98 4.99
N ARG A 347 26.09 -27.70 5.04
CA ARG A 347 26.14 -29.13 4.68
C ARG A 347 26.86 -29.93 5.75
N LEU A 348 26.23 -31.02 6.21
CA LEU A 348 26.88 -31.95 7.13
C LEU A 348 27.95 -32.76 6.40
N GLU A 349 29.18 -32.72 6.89
CA GLU A 349 30.28 -33.57 6.43
C GLU A 349 30.31 -34.90 7.18
N ALA A 350 30.97 -35.91 6.57
CA ALA A 350 31.08 -37.26 7.11
C ALA A 350 31.71 -37.34 8.51
N LYS A 351 32.47 -36.31 8.93
CA LYS A 351 33.12 -36.22 10.24
C LYS A 351 32.21 -35.58 11.33
N GLY A 352 30.94 -35.31 11.03
CA GLY A 352 30.03 -34.65 11.96
C GLY A 352 30.33 -33.15 12.15
N GLN A 353 30.93 -32.51 11.14
CA GLN A 353 31.15 -31.06 11.10
C GLN A 353 30.21 -30.43 10.06
N ILE A 354 29.84 -29.17 10.25
CA ILE A 354 29.06 -28.41 9.27
C ILE A 354 30.03 -27.65 8.36
N HIS A 355 29.96 -27.94 7.07
CA HIS A 355 30.54 -27.11 6.02
C HIS A 355 29.66 -25.90 5.80
N PHE A 356 30.24 -24.70 5.90
CA PHE A 356 29.56 -23.44 5.62
C PHE A 356 29.97 -22.90 4.25
N ASP A 357 29.00 -22.74 3.36
CA ASP A 357 29.17 -22.08 2.07
C ASP A 357 28.81 -20.60 2.21
N GLU A 358 29.84 -19.77 2.35
CA GLU A 358 29.69 -18.32 2.47
C GLU A 358 29.02 -17.69 1.24
N SER A 359 29.26 -18.23 0.04
CA SER A 359 28.66 -17.67 -1.18
C SER A 359 27.16 -17.95 -1.24
N ALA A 360 26.75 -19.17 -0.88
CA ALA A 360 25.34 -19.52 -0.79
C ALA A 360 24.62 -18.69 0.29
N PHE A 361 25.26 -18.44 1.44
CA PHE A 361 24.70 -17.59 2.49
C PHE A 361 24.53 -16.13 2.03
N ILE A 362 25.56 -15.56 1.40
CA ILE A 362 25.49 -14.20 0.87
C ILE A 362 24.37 -14.08 -0.16
N ASN A 363 24.25 -15.05 -1.08
CA ASN A 363 23.19 -15.05 -2.07
C ASN A 363 21.81 -15.12 -1.43
N PHE A 364 21.61 -15.95 -0.39
CA PHE A 364 20.36 -15.97 0.37
C PHE A 364 20.02 -14.60 0.96
N ILE A 365 20.98 -13.97 1.65
CA ILE A 365 20.78 -12.63 2.26
C ILE A 365 20.41 -11.58 1.20
N ASP A 366 21.07 -11.59 0.04
CA ASP A 366 20.75 -10.61 -1.01
C ASP A 366 19.35 -10.80 -1.60
N TYR A 367 18.93 -12.06 -1.85
CA TYR A 367 17.59 -12.36 -2.36
C TYR A 367 16.52 -11.97 -1.33
N GLU A 368 16.73 -12.36 -0.08
CA GLU A 368 15.81 -12.08 1.02
C GLU A 368 15.61 -10.58 1.22
N ILE A 369 16.70 -9.80 1.20
CA ILE A 369 16.60 -8.34 1.30
C ILE A 369 15.87 -7.75 0.10
N TYR A 370 16.15 -8.22 -1.12
CA TYR A 370 15.50 -7.72 -2.33
C TYR A 370 14.00 -7.99 -2.30
N GLU A 371 13.60 -9.24 -2.08
CA GLU A 371 12.21 -9.67 -2.01
C GLU A 371 11.46 -8.87 -0.93
N ARG A 372 12.03 -8.76 0.27
CA ARG A 372 11.45 -7.96 1.35
C ARG A 372 11.34 -6.49 1.01
N SER A 373 12.31 -5.93 0.29
CA SER A 373 12.29 -4.52 -0.08
C SER A 373 11.18 -4.23 -1.08
N VAL A 374 10.97 -5.08 -2.09
CA VAL A 374 9.86 -4.94 -3.05
C VAL A 374 8.51 -4.98 -2.32
N VAL A 375 8.33 -5.97 -1.45
CA VAL A 375 7.10 -6.11 -0.64
C VAL A 375 6.90 -4.89 0.26
N ALA A 376 7.95 -4.43 0.95
CA ALA A 376 7.84 -3.26 1.83
C ALA A 376 7.60 -1.95 1.07
N LEU A 377 8.11 -1.81 -0.15
CA LEU A 377 7.87 -0.63 -0.98
C LEU A 377 6.50 -0.65 -1.68
N THR A 378 5.75 -1.75 -1.59
CA THR A 378 4.36 -1.84 -2.09
C THR A 378 3.46 -0.78 -1.43
N PRO A 379 3.45 -0.63 -0.09
CA PRO A 379 2.79 0.49 0.57
C PRO A 379 3.15 1.86 0.01
N VAL A 380 4.42 2.13 -0.31
CA VAL A 380 4.84 3.44 -0.84
C VAL A 380 4.18 3.70 -2.19
N LEU A 381 4.16 2.70 -3.08
CA LEU A 381 3.48 2.82 -4.37
C LEU A 381 1.97 2.99 -4.18
N ALA A 382 1.36 2.23 -3.28
CA ALA A 382 -0.06 2.34 -2.96
C ALA A 382 -0.45 3.74 -2.50
N GLU A 383 0.34 4.37 -1.62
CA GLU A 383 0.14 5.76 -1.14
C GLU A 383 0.27 6.75 -2.29
N ILE A 384 1.25 6.59 -3.19
CA ILE A 384 1.36 7.44 -4.40
C ILE A 384 0.11 7.32 -5.26
N LEU A 385 -0.41 6.10 -5.47
CA LEU A 385 -1.65 5.91 -6.24
C LEU A 385 -2.84 6.59 -5.56
N GLY A 386 -2.94 6.52 -4.24
CA GLY A 386 -3.96 7.24 -3.46
C GLY A 386 -3.81 8.76 -3.56
N ASP A 387 -2.57 9.25 -3.52
CA ASP A 387 -2.24 10.67 -3.66
C ASP A 387 -2.51 11.21 -5.06
N LEU A 388 -2.39 10.39 -6.12
CA LEU A 388 -2.79 10.78 -7.47
C LEU A 388 -4.31 10.99 -7.56
N VAL A 389 -5.10 10.17 -6.85
CA VAL A 389 -6.56 10.34 -6.75
C VAL A 389 -6.90 11.60 -5.95
N GLU A 390 -6.20 11.87 -4.85
CA GLU A 390 -6.34 13.13 -4.09
C GLU A 390 -6.00 14.35 -4.96
N TYR A 391 -4.90 14.26 -5.71
CA TYR A 391 -4.44 15.33 -6.58
C TYR A 391 -5.42 15.61 -7.72
N LYS A 392 -6.03 14.57 -8.29
CA LYS A 392 -7.13 14.72 -9.26
C LYS A 392 -8.25 15.58 -8.68
N PHE A 393 -8.68 15.33 -7.43
CA PHE A 393 -9.71 16.15 -6.81
C PHE A 393 -9.30 17.62 -6.70
N VAL A 394 -8.06 17.89 -6.28
CA VAL A 394 -7.52 19.25 -6.19
C VAL A 394 -7.56 19.96 -7.56
N LEU A 395 -7.22 19.25 -8.64
CA LEU A 395 -7.27 19.79 -10.00
C LEU A 395 -8.69 20.06 -10.49
N ASP A 396 -9.62 19.15 -10.20
CA ASP A 396 -11.00 19.28 -10.66
C ASP A 396 -11.75 20.35 -9.88
N HIS A 397 -11.38 20.56 -8.61
CA HIS A 397 -12.10 21.42 -7.67
C HIS A 397 -11.16 22.34 -6.90
N SER A 398 -10.36 23.13 -7.63
CA SER A 398 -9.41 24.10 -7.04
C SER A 398 -10.03 25.00 -5.96
N ASP A 399 -11.28 25.44 -6.18
CA ASP A 399 -12.01 26.31 -5.24
C ASP A 399 -12.42 25.58 -3.94
N HIS A 400 -12.46 24.26 -3.97
CA HIS A 400 -12.82 23.38 -2.86
C HIS A 400 -11.62 22.66 -2.24
N ASN A 401 -10.38 23.01 -2.61
CA ASN A 401 -9.17 22.42 -2.04
C ASN A 401 -9.14 22.55 -0.50
N HIS A 402 -9.71 23.62 0.06
CA HIS A 402 -9.86 23.80 1.51
C HIS A 402 -10.77 22.76 2.20
N LEU A 403 -11.57 22.00 1.45
CA LEU A 403 -12.42 20.92 1.95
C LEU A 403 -11.69 19.58 2.06
N LEU A 404 -10.46 19.50 1.55
CA LEU A 404 -9.64 18.29 1.57
C LEU A 404 -8.39 18.56 2.41
N PRO A 405 -8.47 18.35 3.74
CA PRO A 405 -7.29 18.40 4.59
C PRO A 405 -6.26 17.38 4.10
N SER A 406 -4.98 17.77 4.06
CA SER A 406 -3.90 16.88 3.66
C SER A 406 -2.80 16.89 4.72
N SER A 407 -2.12 15.76 4.90
CA SER A 407 -0.92 15.70 5.76
C SER A 407 0.32 16.28 5.08
N SER A 408 0.26 16.50 3.76
CA SER A 408 1.40 16.98 2.98
C SER A 408 1.47 18.51 2.99
N HIS A 409 2.71 19.01 3.06
CA HIS A 409 3.01 20.43 2.87
C HIS A 409 3.01 20.85 1.40
N ILE A 410 3.04 19.90 0.46
CA ILE A 410 2.98 20.10 -1.00
C ILE A 410 1.73 19.46 -1.60
N LYS A 411 0.57 19.76 -1.01
CA LYS A 411 -0.75 19.22 -1.39
C LYS A 411 -1.12 19.35 -2.88
N ASP A 412 -0.57 20.33 -3.59
CA ASP A 412 -0.87 20.61 -4.99
C ASP A 412 0.14 19.90 -5.94
N SER A 413 0.70 18.77 -5.51
CA SER A 413 1.69 17.97 -6.24
C SER A 413 1.25 16.51 -6.34
N PRO A 414 1.34 15.87 -7.53
CA PRO A 414 1.00 14.46 -7.68
C PRO A 414 1.96 13.60 -6.84
N GLY A 415 1.45 12.67 -6.02
CA GLY A 415 2.29 11.73 -5.24
C GLY A 415 2.99 12.29 -3.99
N LYS A 416 2.77 13.57 -3.64
CA LYS A 416 3.17 14.21 -2.37
C LYS A 416 4.51 13.73 -1.80
N LEU A 417 5.59 14.08 -2.50
CA LEU A 417 6.95 13.60 -2.24
C LEU A 417 7.40 13.67 -0.76
N ASP A 418 6.94 14.66 0.01
CA ASP A 418 7.26 14.81 1.42
C ASP A 418 6.74 13.66 2.29
N LEU A 419 5.57 13.10 1.97
CA LEU A 419 5.03 11.91 2.61
C LEU A 419 5.70 10.65 2.07
N THR A 420 5.81 10.54 0.74
CA THR A 420 6.47 9.42 0.06
C THR A 420 7.87 9.12 0.64
N LEU A 421 8.70 10.15 0.87
CA LEU A 421 10.05 9.95 1.44
C LEU A 421 10.01 9.39 2.87
N LYS A 422 9.07 9.84 3.70
CA LYS A 422 8.87 9.30 5.06
C LYS A 422 8.40 7.84 4.99
N ASP A 423 7.54 7.52 4.04
CA ASP A 423 7.04 6.16 3.83
C ASP A 423 8.11 5.21 3.34
N ILE A 424 8.98 5.64 2.42
CA ILE A 424 10.16 4.85 2.01
C ILE A 424 11.03 4.54 3.22
N HIS A 425 11.36 5.55 4.04
CA HIS A 425 12.17 5.33 5.24
C HIS A 425 11.50 4.37 6.23
N ARG A 426 10.21 4.54 6.52
CA ARG A 426 9.44 3.66 7.41
C ARG A 426 9.42 2.22 6.90
N CYS A 427 9.09 2.03 5.62
CA CYS A 427 8.95 0.71 5.01
C CYS A 427 10.29 -0.01 4.86
N PHE A 428 11.34 0.72 4.49
CA PHE A 428 12.67 0.15 4.37
C PHE A 428 13.24 -0.31 5.72
N ASN A 429 12.98 0.45 6.79
CA ASN A 429 13.31 0.02 8.15
C ASN A 429 12.53 -1.24 8.56
N GLN A 430 11.27 -1.38 8.14
CA GLN A 430 10.48 -2.59 8.38
C GLN A 430 11.07 -3.81 7.65
N ALA A 431 11.48 -3.65 6.38
CA ALA A 431 12.11 -4.71 5.59
C ALA A 431 13.43 -5.20 6.21
N THR A 432 14.21 -4.27 6.78
CA THR A 432 15.55 -4.54 7.32
C THR A 432 15.56 -4.91 8.81
N ALA A 433 14.48 -4.66 9.55
CA ALA A 433 14.38 -4.87 11.00
C ALA A 433 14.77 -6.30 11.46
N ILE A 434 14.48 -7.32 10.65
CA ILE A 434 14.83 -8.69 10.98
C ILE A 434 16.35 -8.94 10.96
N PHE A 435 17.05 -8.31 10.03
CA PHE A 435 18.50 -8.42 9.92
C PHE A 435 19.17 -7.69 11.09
N ASP A 436 18.64 -6.54 11.48
CA ASP A 436 19.09 -5.85 12.70
C ASP A 436 18.88 -6.71 13.96
N ASN A 437 17.73 -7.37 14.07
CA ASN A 437 17.47 -8.30 15.17
C ASN A 437 18.41 -9.51 15.12
N TRP A 438 18.71 -10.04 13.94
CA TRP A 438 19.71 -11.08 13.74
C TRP A 438 21.11 -10.60 14.14
N ILE A 439 21.49 -9.37 13.83
CA ILE A 439 22.80 -8.85 14.22
C ILE A 439 22.92 -8.73 15.75
N ARG A 440 21.85 -8.29 16.42
CA ARG A 440 21.83 -8.13 17.88
C ARG A 440 21.72 -9.45 18.65
N ASN A 441 20.88 -10.38 18.19
CA ASN A 441 20.47 -11.58 18.92
C ASN A 441 20.63 -12.90 18.13
N GLY A 442 21.06 -12.82 16.87
CA GLY A 442 21.03 -13.93 15.92
C GLY A 442 21.99 -15.05 16.24
N SER A 443 23.08 -14.80 16.98
CA SER A 443 24.00 -15.89 17.36
C SER A 443 23.31 -16.98 18.20
N VAL A 444 22.45 -16.58 19.15
CA VAL A 444 21.68 -17.50 20.01
C VAL A 444 20.59 -18.22 19.20
N ARG A 445 19.87 -17.48 18.35
CA ARG A 445 18.80 -18.05 17.51
C ARG A 445 19.34 -19.00 16.45
N MET A 446 20.39 -18.58 15.75
CA MET A 446 21.07 -19.39 14.75
C MET A 446 21.69 -20.64 15.38
N THR A 447 22.26 -20.53 16.59
CA THR A 447 22.70 -21.72 17.35
C THR A 447 21.53 -22.68 17.58
N THR A 448 20.35 -22.17 17.94
CA THR A 448 19.15 -22.99 18.16
C THR A 448 18.69 -23.67 16.87
N GLU A 449 18.58 -22.93 15.77
CA GLU A 449 18.17 -23.47 14.47
C GLU A 449 19.18 -24.49 13.91
N LEU A 450 20.48 -24.21 14.00
CA LEU A 450 21.54 -25.16 13.60
C LEU A 450 21.52 -26.43 14.45
N LYS A 451 21.31 -26.32 15.78
CA LYS A 451 21.19 -27.50 16.67
C LYS A 451 19.98 -28.36 16.31
N LYS A 452 18.86 -27.74 15.93
CA LYS A 452 17.64 -28.43 15.50
C LYS A 452 17.87 -29.23 14.21
N HIS A 453 18.63 -28.69 13.26
CA HIS A 453 18.90 -29.33 11.96
C HIS A 453 20.10 -30.28 11.97
N PHE A 454 21.08 -30.03 12.84
CA PHE A 454 22.32 -30.78 12.93
C PHE A 454 22.60 -31.23 14.37
N PRO A 455 21.72 -32.04 15.00
CA PRO A 455 21.81 -32.39 16.43
C PRO A 455 23.07 -33.19 16.81
N GLN A 456 23.74 -33.80 15.84
CA GLN A 456 24.97 -34.58 16.00
C GLN A 456 26.26 -33.73 16.05
N VAL A 457 26.17 -32.42 15.83
CA VAL A 457 27.33 -31.53 15.73
C VAL A 457 27.67 -30.94 17.10
N GLN A 458 28.96 -30.79 17.41
CA GLN A 458 29.42 -30.21 18.68
C GLN A 458 29.03 -28.73 18.82
N ASP A 459 28.59 -28.35 20.01
CA ASP A 459 28.13 -26.98 20.35
C ASP A 459 29.12 -25.88 19.94
N ASN A 460 30.42 -26.07 20.19
CA ASN A 460 31.45 -25.06 19.85
C ASN A 460 31.54 -24.78 18.34
N ASN A 461 31.29 -25.78 17.48
CA ASN A 461 31.28 -25.59 16.03
C ASN A 461 30.06 -24.76 15.60
N ILE A 462 28.90 -25.06 16.18
CA ILE A 462 27.64 -24.35 15.91
C ILE A 462 27.74 -22.88 16.35
N GLU A 463 28.24 -22.62 17.56
CA GLU A 463 28.39 -21.25 18.07
C GLU A 463 29.35 -20.42 17.20
N HIS A 464 30.44 -21.02 16.74
CA HIS A 464 31.39 -20.36 15.84
C HIS A 464 30.74 -20.00 14.49
N LEU A 465 29.97 -20.93 13.90
CA LEU A 465 29.25 -20.67 12.66
C LEU A 465 28.16 -19.60 12.82
N ALA A 466 27.46 -19.60 13.95
CA ALA A 466 26.49 -18.56 14.27
C ALA A 466 27.16 -17.18 14.35
N GLN A 467 28.37 -17.07 14.91
CA GLN A 467 29.13 -15.82 14.92
C GLN A 467 29.60 -15.39 13.52
N ILE A 468 30.08 -16.33 12.69
CA ILE A 468 30.51 -16.05 11.32
C ILE A 468 29.34 -15.52 10.48
N THR A 469 28.19 -16.20 10.52
CA THR A 469 26.99 -15.82 9.76
C THR A 469 26.46 -14.46 10.20
N THR A 470 26.40 -14.19 11.50
CA THR A 470 26.05 -12.85 12.02
C THR A 470 27.01 -11.77 11.50
N LYS A 471 28.33 -12.02 11.50
CA LYS A 471 29.31 -11.05 11.00
C LYS A 471 29.19 -10.81 9.49
N ILE A 472 28.92 -11.85 8.71
CA ILE A 472 28.69 -11.71 7.27
C ILE A 472 27.43 -10.89 7.02
N CYS A 473 26.32 -11.21 7.71
CA CYS A 473 25.08 -10.45 7.63
C CYS A 473 25.30 -8.95 7.95
N GLN A 474 26.00 -8.66 9.05
CA GLN A 474 26.36 -7.29 9.42
C GLN A 474 27.15 -6.57 8.32
N ASN A 475 28.21 -7.21 7.82
CA ASN A 475 29.04 -6.63 6.75
C ASN A 475 28.26 -6.39 5.45
N ARG A 476 27.28 -7.23 5.12
CA ARG A 476 26.41 -7.03 3.95
C ARG A 476 25.47 -5.85 4.18
N LEU A 477 24.78 -5.81 5.33
CA LEU A 477 23.85 -4.75 5.68
C LEU A 477 24.53 -3.37 5.70
N GLU A 478 25.70 -3.27 6.35
CA GLU A 478 26.49 -2.03 6.44
C GLU A 478 26.94 -1.47 5.08
N LYS A 479 27.21 -2.34 4.10
CA LYS A 479 27.80 -1.91 2.81
C LYS A 479 26.78 -1.54 1.74
N PHE A 480 25.60 -2.16 1.76
CA PHE A 480 24.67 -2.11 0.62
C PHE A 480 23.25 -1.71 1.01
N TYR A 481 22.92 -1.72 2.31
CA TYR A 481 21.53 -1.72 2.74
C TYR A 481 21.27 -0.83 3.97
N GLN A 482 22.23 0.00 4.39
CA GLN A 482 21.91 1.04 5.37
C GLN A 482 20.97 2.07 4.73
N ALA A 483 20.12 2.68 5.56
CA ALA A 483 19.34 3.85 5.19
C ALA A 483 20.25 5.09 5.09
N ASP A 484 21.22 5.04 4.17
CA ASP A 484 22.14 6.12 3.85
C ASP A 484 21.75 6.79 2.53
N TRP A 485 22.02 8.09 2.42
CA TRP A 485 21.77 8.90 1.21
C TRP A 485 22.84 8.63 0.14
N ASN A 486 23.04 7.36 -0.19
CA ASN A 486 24.08 6.86 -1.08
C ASN A 486 23.41 6.15 -2.27
N PRO A 487 23.71 6.55 -3.52
CA PRO A 487 23.06 5.96 -4.70
C PRO A 487 23.43 4.48 -4.91
N ARG A 488 24.46 3.98 -4.21
CA ARG A 488 24.84 2.57 -4.26
C ARG A 488 23.96 1.70 -3.36
N SER A 489 23.41 2.27 -2.28
CA SER A 489 22.55 1.52 -1.37
C SER A 489 21.18 1.29 -1.96
N LEU A 490 20.53 0.20 -1.53
CA LEU A 490 19.17 -0.10 -1.98
C LEU A 490 18.17 0.98 -1.52
N PHE A 491 18.41 1.60 -0.36
CA PHE A 491 17.61 2.72 0.12
C PHE A 491 17.74 3.95 -0.80
N GLY A 492 18.97 4.35 -1.16
CA GLY A 492 19.19 5.44 -2.10
C GLY A 492 18.56 5.16 -3.47
N LYS A 493 18.61 3.91 -3.95
CA LYS A 493 17.93 3.49 -5.19
C LYS A 493 16.41 3.57 -5.09
N ALA A 494 15.83 3.16 -3.96
CA ALA A 494 14.39 3.31 -3.73
C ALA A 494 13.98 4.79 -3.77
N ILE A 495 14.73 5.67 -3.12
CA ILE A 495 14.49 7.12 -3.17
C ILE A 495 14.53 7.63 -4.62
N LEU A 496 15.58 7.29 -5.38
CA LEU A 496 15.73 7.72 -6.76
C LEU A 496 14.60 7.18 -7.64
N ASN A 497 14.21 5.91 -7.47
CA ASN A 497 13.11 5.29 -8.20
C ASN A 497 11.79 6.02 -7.95
N PHE A 498 11.42 6.23 -6.68
CA PHE A 498 10.17 6.92 -6.35
C PHE A 498 10.18 8.40 -6.72
N LEU A 499 11.35 9.06 -6.70
CA LEU A 499 11.50 10.40 -7.26
C LEU A 499 11.30 10.41 -8.79
N ALA A 500 11.76 9.38 -9.50
CA ALA A 500 11.52 9.22 -10.94
C ALA A 500 10.04 8.97 -11.25
N ILE A 501 9.36 8.13 -10.46
CA ILE A 501 7.90 7.93 -10.54
C ILE A 501 7.17 9.27 -10.33
N HIS A 502 7.52 10.01 -9.27
CA HIS A 502 6.96 11.33 -8.98
C HIS A 502 7.19 12.32 -10.15
N ALA A 503 8.40 12.40 -10.68
CA ALA A 503 8.70 13.28 -11.80
C ALA A 503 7.91 12.89 -13.07
N SER A 504 7.74 11.59 -13.31
CA SER A 504 6.99 11.05 -14.45
C SER A 504 5.50 11.37 -14.36
N THR A 505 4.88 11.18 -13.20
CA THR A 505 3.48 11.56 -12.99
C THR A 505 3.31 13.07 -13.15
N HIS A 506 4.21 13.87 -12.58
CA HIS A 506 4.19 15.32 -12.74
C HIS A 506 4.30 15.76 -14.20
N LYS A 507 5.14 15.08 -14.99
CA LYS A 507 5.26 15.31 -16.43
C LYS A 507 3.97 14.96 -17.17
N ILE A 508 3.35 13.80 -16.89
CA ILE A 508 2.09 13.42 -17.55
C ILE A 508 0.96 14.39 -17.22
N PHE A 509 0.76 14.75 -15.95
CA PHE A 509 -0.31 15.68 -15.55
C PHE A 509 -0.13 17.07 -16.17
N ASN A 510 1.11 17.49 -16.44
CA ASN A 510 1.39 18.74 -17.15
C ASN A 510 1.21 18.62 -18.68
N GLN A 511 1.47 17.45 -19.27
CA GLN A 511 1.38 17.22 -20.72
C GLN A 511 -0.06 16.97 -21.18
N LEU A 512 -0.84 16.23 -20.39
CA LEU A 512 -2.22 15.89 -20.69
C LEU A 512 -3.15 16.90 -20.02
N ALA A 513 -3.65 17.85 -20.81
CA ALA A 513 -4.61 18.86 -20.34
C ALA A 513 -6.03 18.28 -20.14
N ASP A 514 -6.33 17.14 -20.76
CA ASP A 514 -7.63 16.49 -20.67
C ASP A 514 -7.85 15.90 -19.27
N ARG A 515 -9.11 15.82 -18.83
CA ARG A 515 -9.46 15.21 -17.54
C ARG A 515 -9.59 13.68 -17.61
N ASP A 516 -9.75 13.11 -18.80
CA ASP A 516 -10.25 11.74 -18.99
C ASP A 516 -9.18 10.63 -18.93
N PHE A 517 -8.05 10.86 -18.26
CA PHE A 517 -6.94 9.89 -18.21
C PHE A 517 -6.52 9.46 -16.80
N ARG A 518 -6.90 10.19 -15.75
CA ARG A 518 -6.25 10.14 -14.44
C ARG A 518 -6.60 8.87 -13.67
N ASP A 519 -7.88 8.49 -13.67
CA ASP A 519 -8.32 7.22 -13.07
C ASP A 519 -7.73 6.03 -13.84
N LEU A 520 -7.68 6.12 -15.18
CA LEU A 520 -7.05 5.09 -16.00
C LEU A 520 -5.55 5.00 -15.75
N LEU A 521 -4.84 6.12 -15.59
CA LEU A 521 -3.42 6.12 -15.24
C LEU A 521 -3.18 5.37 -13.93
N VAL A 522 -3.97 5.66 -12.89
CA VAL A 522 -3.86 5.00 -11.58
C VAL A 522 -4.12 3.49 -11.71
N LEU A 523 -5.18 3.08 -12.41
CA LEU A 523 -5.47 1.67 -12.64
C LEU A 523 -4.38 0.96 -13.45
N VAL A 524 -3.91 1.59 -14.54
CA VAL A 524 -2.87 1.04 -15.41
C VAL A 524 -1.55 0.89 -14.67
N MET A 525 -1.18 1.84 -13.80
CA MET A 525 -0.03 1.72 -12.91
C MET A 525 -0.20 0.56 -11.91
N GLY A 526 -1.40 0.42 -11.31
CA GLY A 526 -1.72 -0.69 -10.42
C GLY A 526 -1.56 -2.05 -11.10
N VAL A 527 -2.20 -2.24 -12.26
CA VAL A 527 -2.14 -3.48 -13.05
C VAL A 527 -0.70 -3.77 -13.48
N PHE A 528 0.04 -2.75 -13.93
CA PHE A 528 1.44 -2.92 -14.31
C PHE A 528 2.25 -3.49 -13.16
N PHE A 529 2.14 -2.90 -11.97
CA PHE A 529 2.83 -3.40 -10.78
C PHE A 529 2.40 -4.82 -10.40
N ASP A 530 1.09 -5.08 -10.34
CA ASP A 530 0.51 -6.34 -9.85
C ASP A 530 0.97 -7.58 -10.66
N ARG A 531 1.17 -7.42 -11.98
CA ARG A 531 1.64 -8.52 -12.84
C ARG A 531 3.02 -9.07 -12.47
N ASN A 532 3.94 -8.20 -12.04
CA ASN A 532 5.27 -8.60 -11.63
C ASN A 532 5.89 -7.55 -10.70
N PRO A 533 5.52 -7.56 -9.40
CA PRO A 533 5.98 -6.54 -8.45
C PRO A 533 7.50 -6.40 -8.40
N GLN A 534 8.22 -7.53 -8.50
CA GLN A 534 9.68 -7.57 -8.46
C GLN A 534 10.31 -6.84 -9.64
N LYS A 535 9.76 -6.94 -10.86
CA LYS A 535 10.30 -6.24 -12.03
C LYS A 535 9.71 -4.84 -12.17
N HIS A 536 8.41 -4.71 -12.02
CA HIS A 536 7.65 -3.55 -12.48
C HIS A 536 7.66 -2.37 -11.52
N LEU A 537 7.90 -2.57 -10.22
CA LEU A 537 8.13 -1.47 -9.26
C LEU A 537 9.22 -0.50 -9.73
N TRP A 538 10.22 -1.05 -10.39
CA TRP A 538 11.46 -0.38 -10.76
C TRP A 538 11.48 0.16 -12.19
N LEU A 539 10.42 -0.10 -12.94
CA LEU A 539 10.25 0.33 -14.32
C LEU A 539 9.01 1.23 -14.47
N MET A 540 8.39 1.60 -13.35
CA MET A 540 7.11 2.30 -13.32
C MET A 540 7.22 3.68 -13.99
N ASP A 541 8.29 4.41 -13.75
CA ASP A 541 8.57 5.70 -14.38
C ASP A 541 8.71 5.58 -15.91
N ASN A 542 9.46 4.60 -16.40
CA ASN A 542 9.59 4.31 -17.83
C ASN A 542 8.27 3.87 -18.45
N PHE A 543 7.51 3.03 -17.75
CA PHE A 543 6.18 2.60 -18.17
C PHE A 543 5.22 3.78 -18.31
N ILE A 544 5.17 4.68 -17.31
CA ILE A 544 4.39 5.92 -17.34
C ILE A 544 4.79 6.75 -18.58
N ASN A 545 6.07 7.06 -18.75
CA ASN A 545 6.52 7.96 -19.82
C ASN A 545 6.38 7.39 -21.24
N GLN A 546 6.60 6.09 -21.42
CA GLN A 546 6.75 5.50 -22.76
C GLN A 546 5.55 4.67 -23.16
N ALA A 547 5.06 3.82 -22.25
CA ALA A 547 4.02 2.85 -22.56
C ALA A 547 2.62 3.45 -22.42
N PHE A 548 2.35 4.16 -21.33
CA PHE A 548 1.04 4.76 -21.06
C PHE A 548 0.69 5.82 -22.11
N LEU A 549 1.56 6.81 -22.36
CA LEU A 549 1.28 7.90 -23.30
C LEU A 549 0.99 7.40 -24.72
N THR A 550 1.75 6.41 -25.20
CA THR A 550 1.56 5.81 -26.53
C THR A 550 0.19 5.14 -26.66
N ARG A 551 -0.23 4.40 -25.63
CA ARG A 551 -1.52 3.68 -25.62
C ARG A 551 -2.70 4.62 -25.38
N TRP A 552 -2.48 5.64 -24.55
CA TRP A 552 -3.44 6.72 -24.36
C TRP A 552 -3.71 7.49 -25.65
N ALA A 553 -2.67 7.83 -26.42
CA ALA A 553 -2.84 8.46 -27.73
C ALA A 553 -3.66 7.58 -28.69
N ARG A 554 -3.32 6.28 -28.80
CA ARG A 554 -4.09 5.29 -29.59
C ARG A 554 -5.55 5.19 -29.16
N TRP A 555 -5.85 5.31 -27.88
CA TRP A 555 -7.21 5.25 -27.35
C TRP A 555 -8.06 6.48 -27.71
N LYS A 556 -7.42 7.64 -27.90
CA LYS A 556 -8.08 8.90 -28.21
C LYS A 556 -8.35 9.10 -29.70
N GLU A 557 -7.67 8.34 -30.56
CA GLU A 557 -7.95 8.23 -32.02
C GLU A 557 -9.24 7.42 -32.31
#